data_AF-A0A9J6ERW8-F1
#
_entry.id   AF-A0A9J6ERW8-F1
#
_cell.length_a   1.000
_cell.length_b   1.000
_cell.length_c   1.000
_cell.angle_alpha   90.00
_cell.angle_beta   90.00
_cell.angle_gamma   90.00
#
_symmetry.space_group_name_H-M   'P 1'
#
loop_
_entity.id
_entity.type
_entity.pdbx_description
1 polymer ?
#
loop_
_entity_poly.entity_id
_entity_poly.type
_entity_poly.pdbx_seq_one_letter_code
_entity_poly.pdbx_strand_id
1 'polypeptide(L)'
;MDEHAELTPAVRRLLLGVFRNSGNDLNAAGCEWTSGETKLLLDLYASYFPQVGPLKKFRNKKAMFEKIATDINNKLGVMRTGEQCCSRYKTVLKIKNVAAGKNNTSGCSPQEVPYEAELEKIKWLDDSLEPEVVRDASGVVSKKTCPQSSTESVPLAGSSSSTSHSPSSSVGQDDTPDSKRKRPNSARELHLQTFFEKMKELDERRAERKAERDSKREERRLAKTQRREEMHKEKMNLLREIFNLKKNE
;
A
#
# COMPACT_ATOMS: atom_id res chain seq x y z
N MET A 1 -33.69 7.42 -26.94
CA MET A 1 -32.54 8.02 -27.65
C MET A 1 -31.34 7.76 -26.77
N ASP A 2 -30.74 6.59 -26.96
CA ASP A 2 -29.59 6.12 -26.19
C ASP A 2 -28.32 6.58 -26.89
N GLU A 3 -27.69 7.60 -26.31
CA GLU A 3 -26.42 8.12 -26.75
C GLU A 3 -25.31 7.34 -26.03
N HIS A 4 -24.93 6.18 -26.60
CA HIS A 4 -23.74 5.45 -26.18
C HIS A 4 -22.50 6.28 -26.52
N ALA A 5 -22.01 7.05 -25.55
CA ALA A 5 -20.71 7.70 -25.62
C ALA A 5 -19.60 6.64 -25.71
N GLU A 6 -19.13 6.38 -26.93
CA GLU A 6 -17.93 5.59 -27.16
C GLU A 6 -16.70 6.33 -26.60
N LEU A 7 -16.24 5.87 -25.43
CA LEU A 7 -14.99 6.32 -24.85
C LEU A 7 -13.84 5.94 -25.78
N THR A 8 -13.08 6.95 -26.22
CA THR A 8 -11.96 6.77 -27.13
C THR A 8 -10.92 5.79 -26.56
N PRO A 9 -10.20 5.04 -27.40
CA PRO A 9 -9.17 4.07 -26.97
C PRO A 9 -8.10 4.68 -26.04
N ALA A 10 -7.89 5.99 -26.11
CA ALA A 10 -6.99 6.73 -25.22
C ALA A 10 -7.49 6.78 -23.77
N VAL A 11 -8.80 6.88 -23.55
CA VAL A 11 -9.40 6.89 -22.20
C VAL A 11 -9.40 5.49 -21.58
N ARG A 12 -9.58 4.44 -22.41
CA ARG A 12 -9.35 3.05 -21.98
C ARG A 12 -7.91 2.79 -21.52
N ARG A 13 -6.91 3.40 -22.16
CA ARG A 13 -5.49 3.28 -21.75
C ARG A 13 -5.18 3.92 -20.40
N LEU A 14 -5.83 5.03 -20.07
CA LEU A 14 -5.65 5.71 -18.79
C LEU A 14 -6.30 4.95 -17.61
N LEU A 15 -7.41 4.26 -17.85
CA LEU A 15 -8.09 3.44 -16.83
C LEU A 15 -7.39 2.10 -16.54
N LEU A 16 -6.56 1.59 -17.47
CA LEU A 16 -5.83 0.32 -17.30
C LEU A 16 -4.34 0.45 -16.99
N GLY A 17 -3.80 1.67 -16.87
CA GLY A 17 -2.46 1.91 -16.32
C GLY A 17 -1.34 1.05 -16.92
N VAL A 18 -1.33 0.88 -18.25
CA VAL A 18 -0.23 0.22 -18.97
C VAL A 18 0.90 1.24 -19.14
N PHE A 19 1.77 1.31 -18.14
CA PHE A 19 3.02 2.07 -18.22
C PHE A 19 3.98 1.28 -19.13
N ARG A 20 4.10 1.68 -20.40
CA ARG A 20 5.05 1.12 -21.35
C ARG A 20 6.43 1.70 -21.02
N ASN A 21 7.31 0.89 -20.42
CA ASN A 21 8.70 1.25 -20.22
C ASN A 21 9.43 1.04 -21.56
N SER A 22 9.95 2.12 -22.14
CA SER A 22 10.66 2.10 -23.42
C SER A 22 12.09 1.60 -23.22
N GLY A 23 12.48 0.54 -23.94
CA GLY A 23 13.87 0.13 -24.10
C GLY A 23 14.12 -1.37 -24.08
N ASN A 24 13.66 -2.11 -25.10
CA ASN A 24 14.42 -3.17 -25.80
C ASN A 24 13.55 -3.77 -26.94
N ASP A 25 13.71 -3.28 -28.16
CA ASP A 25 12.87 -3.60 -29.33
C ASP A 25 13.37 -4.80 -30.14
N LEU A 26 13.51 -5.99 -29.51
CA LEU A 26 13.73 -7.26 -30.23
C LEU A 26 13.02 -8.44 -29.54
N ASN A 27 11.71 -8.35 -29.32
CA ASN A 27 10.83 -9.54 -29.27
C ASN A 27 9.36 -9.13 -29.45
N ALA A 28 9.02 -8.72 -30.67
CA ALA A 28 7.70 -8.26 -31.06
C ALA A 28 6.86 -9.43 -31.64
N ALA A 29 6.36 -10.28 -30.75
CA ALA A 29 5.10 -11.00 -30.92
C ALA A 29 4.35 -10.85 -29.60
N GLY A 30 3.08 -10.42 -29.65
CA GLY A 30 2.29 -9.99 -28.49
C GLY A 30 2.55 -10.82 -27.23
N CYS A 31 3.30 -10.24 -26.30
CA CYS A 31 3.79 -10.87 -25.07
C CYS A 31 2.67 -11.05 -24.03
N GLU A 32 1.49 -11.45 -24.51
CA GLU A 32 0.30 -11.71 -23.71
C GLU A 32 0.62 -12.84 -22.74
N TRP A 33 0.31 -12.60 -21.47
CA TRP A 33 0.51 -13.59 -20.42
C TRP A 33 -0.69 -14.50 -20.41
N THR A 34 -0.47 -15.78 -20.67
CA THR A 34 -1.55 -16.76 -20.58
C THR A 34 -1.96 -16.97 -19.11
N SER A 35 -3.19 -17.46 -18.90
CA SER A 35 -3.67 -17.79 -17.56
C SER A 35 -2.78 -18.86 -16.90
N GLY A 36 -2.33 -19.84 -17.68
CA GLY A 36 -1.42 -20.89 -17.22
C GLY A 36 -0.05 -20.36 -16.79
N GLU A 37 0.55 -19.46 -17.58
CA GLU A 37 1.81 -18.80 -17.22
C GLU A 37 1.67 -17.98 -15.93
N THR A 38 0.57 -17.24 -15.80
CA THR A 38 0.33 -16.38 -14.63
C THR A 38 0.12 -17.23 -13.39
N LYS A 39 -0.64 -18.33 -13.49
CA LYS A 39 -0.85 -19.27 -12.39
C LYS A 39 0.46 -19.93 -11.96
N LEU A 40 1.25 -20.42 -12.91
CA LEU A 40 2.56 -21.00 -12.63
C LEU A 40 3.51 -19.99 -11.97
N LEU A 41 3.51 -18.74 -12.41
CA LEU A 41 4.27 -17.66 -11.78
C LEU A 41 3.90 -17.49 -10.30
N LEU A 42 2.61 -17.47 -9.97
CA LEU A 42 2.13 -17.32 -8.59
C LEU A 42 2.46 -18.55 -7.73
N ASP A 43 2.33 -19.76 -8.28
CA ASP A 43 2.70 -21.00 -7.58
C ASP A 43 4.20 -21.09 -7.28
N LEU A 44 5.04 -20.73 -8.26
CA LEU A 44 6.48 -20.66 -8.08
C LEU A 44 6.86 -19.57 -7.07
N TYR A 45 6.18 -18.42 -7.11
CA TYR A 45 6.36 -17.38 -6.10
C TYR A 45 6.07 -17.90 -4.69
N ALA A 46 4.92 -18.55 -4.48
CA ALA A 46 4.55 -19.10 -3.17
C ALA A 46 5.56 -20.12 -2.65
N SER A 47 6.14 -20.95 -3.53
CA SER A 47 7.15 -21.96 -3.11
C SER A 47 8.53 -21.37 -2.81
N TYR A 48 8.94 -20.33 -3.54
CA TYR A 48 10.28 -19.72 -3.38
C TYR A 48 10.32 -18.54 -2.41
N PHE A 49 9.19 -17.88 -2.15
CA PHE A 49 9.12 -16.73 -1.25
C PHE A 49 9.65 -17.01 0.16
N PRO A 50 9.30 -18.15 0.82
CA PRO A 50 9.87 -18.51 2.12
C PRO A 50 11.39 -18.73 2.09
N GLN A 51 11.98 -18.91 0.91
CA GLN A 51 13.42 -19.14 0.71
C GLN A 51 14.19 -17.84 0.41
N VAL A 52 13.54 -16.68 0.48
CA VAL A 52 14.18 -15.37 0.29
C VAL A 52 14.65 -14.82 1.63
N GLY A 53 15.92 -14.44 1.72
CA GLY A 53 16.50 -13.78 2.90
C GLY A 53 18.03 -13.71 2.84
N PRO A 54 18.67 -12.91 3.71
CA PRO A 54 20.12 -12.77 3.74
C PRO A 54 20.89 -14.09 3.89
N LEU A 55 20.31 -15.05 4.61
CA LEU A 55 20.90 -16.36 4.92
C LEU A 55 20.13 -17.54 4.29
N LYS A 56 19.24 -17.27 3.32
CA LYS A 56 18.43 -18.29 2.64
C LYS A 56 18.92 -18.50 1.21
N LYS A 57 18.27 -19.43 0.49
CA LYS A 57 18.61 -19.80 -0.90
C LYS A 57 18.68 -18.60 -1.84
N PHE A 58 17.75 -17.65 -1.72
CA PHE A 58 17.74 -16.44 -2.52
C PHE A 58 18.10 -15.23 -1.65
N ARG A 59 19.20 -14.56 -2.01
CA ARG A 59 19.68 -13.36 -1.29
C ARG A 59 18.67 -12.21 -1.28
N ASN A 60 17.91 -12.06 -2.36
CA ASN A 60 16.91 -11.02 -2.55
C ASN A 60 15.77 -11.51 -3.47
N LYS A 61 14.66 -10.76 -3.51
CA LYS A 61 13.50 -11.09 -4.38
C LYS A 61 13.85 -11.04 -5.87
N LYS A 62 14.85 -10.25 -6.27
CA LYS A 62 15.29 -10.17 -7.68
C LYS A 62 15.85 -11.51 -8.16
N ALA A 63 16.77 -12.11 -7.41
CA ALA A 63 17.34 -13.42 -7.70
C ALA A 63 16.28 -14.53 -7.72
N MET A 64 15.27 -14.43 -6.83
CA MET A 64 14.12 -15.33 -6.87
C MET A 64 13.35 -15.22 -8.19
N PHE A 65 13.05 -14.00 -8.65
CA PHE A 65 12.34 -13.80 -9.93
C PHE A 65 13.16 -14.25 -11.15
N GLU A 66 14.48 -14.10 -11.12
CA GLU A 66 15.36 -14.66 -12.15
C GLU A 66 15.24 -16.19 -12.20
N LYS A 67 15.22 -16.87 -11.03
CA LYS A 67 15.01 -18.31 -10.97
C LYS A 67 13.61 -18.73 -11.45
N ILE A 68 12.58 -17.98 -11.08
CA ILE A 68 11.21 -18.21 -11.56
C ILE A 68 11.16 -18.11 -13.09
N ALA A 69 11.81 -17.11 -13.67
CA ALA A 69 11.88 -16.95 -15.12
C ALA A 69 12.53 -18.17 -15.78
N THR A 70 13.67 -18.64 -15.26
CA THR A 70 14.30 -19.88 -15.75
C THR A 70 13.35 -21.08 -15.69
N ASP A 71 12.61 -21.23 -14.60
CA ASP A 71 11.70 -22.36 -14.43
C ASP A 71 10.46 -22.28 -15.32
N ILE A 72 9.94 -21.08 -15.57
CA ILE A 72 8.85 -20.85 -16.55
C ILE A 72 9.36 -21.18 -17.97
N ASN A 73 10.55 -20.73 -18.32
CA ASN A 73 11.16 -21.02 -19.61
C ASN A 73 11.35 -22.54 -19.81
N ASN A 74 11.79 -23.23 -18.77
CA ASN A 74 11.98 -24.68 -18.81
C ASN A 74 10.67 -25.47 -18.86
N LYS A 75 9.62 -25.02 -18.18
CA LYS A 75 8.34 -25.75 -18.08
C LYS A 75 7.41 -25.49 -19.26
N LEU A 76 7.35 -24.26 -19.75
CA LEU A 76 6.40 -23.83 -20.78
C LEU A 76 7.07 -23.55 -22.12
N GLY A 77 8.41 -23.54 -22.19
CA GLY A 77 9.15 -23.19 -23.41
C GLY A 77 9.04 -21.71 -23.80
N VAL A 78 8.45 -20.86 -22.95
CA VAL A 78 8.25 -19.43 -23.22
C VAL A 78 9.39 -18.64 -22.63
N MET A 79 10.05 -17.80 -23.42
CA MET A 79 11.14 -16.95 -22.92
C MET A 79 10.60 -15.74 -22.16
N ARG A 80 10.70 -15.78 -20.83
CA ARG A 80 10.45 -14.65 -19.93
C ARG A 80 11.72 -14.27 -19.18
N THR A 81 11.85 -12.99 -18.85
CA THR A 81 12.91 -12.47 -17.97
C THR A 81 12.39 -12.30 -16.55
N GLY A 82 13.31 -12.27 -15.56
CA GLY A 82 12.95 -12.04 -14.16
C GLY A 82 12.22 -10.72 -13.95
N GLU A 83 12.59 -9.68 -14.70
CA GLU A 83 11.92 -8.37 -14.67
C GLU A 83 10.47 -8.44 -15.20
N GLN A 84 10.25 -9.19 -16.28
CA GLN A 84 8.90 -9.43 -16.80
C GLN A 84 8.04 -10.19 -15.80
N CYS A 85 8.59 -11.21 -15.15
CA CYS A 85 7.91 -11.97 -14.09
C CYS A 85 7.53 -11.07 -12.90
N CYS A 86 8.47 -10.24 -12.44
CA CYS A 86 8.23 -9.27 -11.37
C CYS A 86 7.14 -8.24 -11.75
N SER A 87 7.20 -7.71 -12.97
CA SER A 87 6.20 -6.76 -13.47
C SER A 87 4.82 -7.39 -13.57
N ARG A 88 4.72 -8.62 -14.07
CA ARG A 88 3.46 -9.37 -14.14
C ARG A 88 2.88 -9.60 -12.76
N TYR A 89 3.69 -10.06 -11.80
CA TYR A 89 3.28 -10.25 -10.42
C TYR A 89 2.68 -8.98 -9.80
N LYS A 90 3.36 -7.84 -9.96
CA LYS A 90 2.86 -6.54 -9.49
C LYS A 90 1.53 -6.14 -10.14
N THR A 91 1.39 -6.37 -11.44
CA THR A 91 0.14 -6.11 -12.16
C THR A 91 -1.01 -6.95 -11.61
N VAL A 92 -0.79 -8.24 -11.35
CA VAL A 92 -1.80 -9.12 -10.74
C VAL A 92 -2.22 -8.61 -9.37
N LEU A 93 -1.26 -8.23 -8.50
CA LEU A 93 -1.55 -7.62 -7.19
C LEU A 93 -2.37 -6.33 -7.32
N LYS A 94 -2.02 -5.47 -8.28
CA LYS A 94 -2.74 -4.21 -8.51
C LYS A 94 -4.18 -4.47 -8.94
N ILE A 95 -4.41 -5.42 -9.86
CA ILE A 95 -5.75 -5.80 -10.31
C ILE A 95 -6.57 -6.34 -9.13
N LYS A 96 -5.99 -7.21 -8.31
CA LYS A 96 -6.62 -7.72 -7.07
C LYS A 96 -7.09 -6.57 -6.17
N ASN A 97 -6.20 -5.63 -5.87
CA ASN A 97 -6.50 -4.52 -4.98
C ASN A 97 -7.60 -3.60 -5.53
N VAL A 98 -7.63 -3.38 -6.85
CA VAL A 98 -8.70 -2.62 -7.51
C VAL A 98 -10.04 -3.35 -7.41
N ALA A 99 -10.07 -4.66 -7.67
CA ALA A 99 -11.29 -5.46 -7.57
C ALA A 99 -11.80 -5.52 -6.12
N ALA A 100 -10.92 -5.77 -5.15
CA ALA A 100 -11.28 -5.77 -3.72
C ALA A 100 -11.80 -4.40 -3.25
N GLY A 101 -11.20 -3.30 -3.71
CA GLY A 101 -11.67 -1.95 -3.39
C GLY A 101 -13.09 -1.66 -3.91
N LYS A 102 -13.42 -2.12 -5.12
CA LYS A 102 -14.78 -2.02 -5.66
C LYS A 102 -15.76 -2.89 -4.89
N ASN A 103 -15.39 -4.12 -4.55
CA ASN A 103 -16.24 -5.04 -3.80
C ASN A 103 -16.55 -4.53 -2.39
N ASN A 104 -15.64 -3.74 -1.79
CA ASN A 104 -15.86 -3.11 -0.49
C ASN A 104 -16.63 -1.77 -0.57
N THR A 105 -17.02 -1.32 -1.77
CA THR A 105 -17.75 -0.06 -1.96
C THR A 105 -19.22 -0.34 -2.23
N SER A 106 -20.11 0.17 -1.37
CA SER A 106 -21.56 0.03 -1.53
C SER A 106 -22.05 0.67 -2.84
N GLY A 107 -22.89 -0.02 -3.60
CA GLY A 107 -23.43 0.47 -4.87
C GLY A 107 -22.64 0.04 -6.12
N CYS A 108 -21.56 -0.73 -5.96
CA CYS A 108 -20.89 -1.40 -7.08
C CYS A 108 -21.36 -2.86 -7.20
N SER A 109 -21.43 -3.38 -8.43
CA SER A 109 -21.63 -4.81 -8.65
C SER A 109 -20.38 -5.58 -8.20
N PRO A 110 -20.54 -6.79 -7.64
CA PRO A 110 -19.41 -7.65 -7.30
C PRO A 110 -18.55 -7.95 -8.53
N GLN A 111 -17.24 -7.74 -8.42
CA GLN A 111 -16.25 -8.06 -9.44
C GLN A 111 -15.44 -9.29 -9.00
N GLU A 112 -15.31 -10.27 -9.88
CA GLU A 112 -14.45 -11.44 -9.64
C GLU A 112 -12.98 -11.01 -9.53
N VAL A 113 -12.29 -11.55 -8.52
CA VAL A 113 -10.86 -11.30 -8.27
C VAL A 113 -10.06 -12.40 -8.96
N PRO A 114 -9.28 -12.08 -10.02
CA PRO A 114 -8.52 -13.10 -10.72
C PRO A 114 -7.39 -13.65 -9.83
N TYR A 115 -7.20 -14.97 -9.86
CA TYR A 115 -6.17 -15.71 -9.11
C TYR A 115 -6.25 -15.54 -7.58
N GLU A 116 -7.48 -15.40 -7.05
CA GLU A 116 -7.70 -15.18 -5.63
C GLU A 116 -7.06 -16.27 -4.75
N ALA A 117 -7.28 -17.54 -5.09
CA ALA A 117 -6.75 -18.68 -4.34
C ALA A 117 -5.21 -18.68 -4.26
N GLU A 118 -4.53 -18.42 -5.38
CA GLU A 118 -3.07 -18.36 -5.43
C GLU A 118 -2.52 -17.18 -4.62
N LEU A 119 -3.23 -16.03 -4.65
CA LEU A 119 -2.86 -14.84 -3.90
C LEU A 119 -3.13 -14.96 -2.39
N GLU A 120 -4.17 -15.69 -2.00
CA GLU A 120 -4.43 -16.01 -0.59
C GLU A 120 -3.33 -16.89 -0.02
N LYS A 121 -2.90 -17.91 -0.75
CA LYS A 121 -1.77 -18.75 -0.35
C LYS A 121 -0.50 -17.93 -0.09
N ILE A 122 -0.21 -16.95 -0.94
CA ILE A 122 0.94 -16.04 -0.74
C ILE A 122 0.73 -15.16 0.50
N LYS A 123 -0.49 -14.66 0.72
CA LYS A 123 -0.82 -13.84 1.90
C LYS A 123 -0.57 -14.58 3.21
N TRP A 124 -0.96 -15.86 3.29
CA TRP A 124 -0.71 -16.69 4.49
C TRP A 124 0.77 -16.93 4.77
N LEU A 125 1.63 -16.87 3.76
CA LEU A 125 3.09 -17.02 3.92
C LEU A 125 3.79 -15.73 4.35
N ASP A 126 3.16 -14.57 4.13
CA ASP A 126 3.69 -13.24 4.46
C ASP A 126 3.17 -12.76 5.81
N ASP A 127 3.27 -13.62 6.83
CA ASP A 127 2.78 -13.38 8.20
C ASP A 127 3.72 -12.46 9.02
N SER A 128 4.66 -11.79 8.34
CA SER A 128 5.66 -10.91 8.97
C SER A 128 5.15 -9.50 9.27
N LEU A 129 3.85 -9.22 9.07
CA LEU A 129 3.28 -7.86 9.14
C LEU A 129 2.05 -7.69 10.04
N GLU A 130 1.53 -8.74 10.68
CA GLU A 130 0.53 -8.53 11.73
C GLU A 130 1.24 -8.32 13.07
N PRO A 131 1.01 -7.19 13.77
CA PRO A 131 1.51 -7.03 15.12
C PRO A 131 0.89 -8.12 16.01
N GLU A 132 1.73 -8.86 16.73
CA GLU A 132 1.32 -9.89 17.70
C GLU A 132 0.26 -9.38 18.69
N VAL A 133 0.25 -8.06 18.92
CA VAL A 133 -0.65 -7.38 19.82
C VAL A 133 -1.31 -6.20 19.12
N VAL A 134 -2.60 -6.33 18.81
CA VAL A 134 -3.44 -5.19 18.43
C VAL A 134 -4.01 -4.60 19.71
N ARG A 135 -3.71 -3.31 19.97
CA ARG A 135 -4.33 -2.54 21.05
C ARG A 135 -5.42 -1.66 20.47
N ASP A 136 -6.66 -1.90 20.87
CA ASP A 136 -7.78 -0.99 20.66
C ASP A 136 -8.05 -0.18 21.92
N ALA A 137 -8.83 0.90 21.81
CA ALA A 137 -9.18 1.79 22.93
C ALA A 137 -9.94 1.07 24.07
N SER A 138 -10.48 -0.12 23.81
CA SER A 138 -11.19 -0.98 24.76
C SER A 138 -10.31 -2.07 25.41
N GLY A 139 -9.05 -2.22 24.99
CA GLY A 139 -8.12 -3.19 25.58
C GLY A 139 -7.24 -3.93 24.56
N VAL A 140 -6.44 -4.85 25.09
CA VAL A 140 -5.52 -5.69 24.33
C VAL A 140 -6.26 -6.92 23.80
N VAL A 141 -6.30 -7.11 22.48
CA VAL A 141 -6.84 -8.33 21.86
C VAL A 141 -5.68 -9.16 21.32
N SER A 142 -5.33 -10.22 22.04
CA SER A 142 -4.43 -11.26 21.53
C SER A 142 -5.24 -12.25 20.70
N LYS A 143 -4.86 -12.49 19.44
CA LYS A 143 -5.46 -13.57 18.66
C LYS A 143 -5.03 -14.90 19.29
N LYS A 144 -6.01 -15.78 19.56
CA LYS A 144 -5.75 -17.15 20.02
C LYS A 144 -4.95 -17.89 18.95
N THR A 145 -3.79 -18.40 19.35
CA THR A 145 -3.01 -19.36 18.58
C THR A 145 -3.86 -20.60 18.29
N CYS A 146 -3.81 -21.09 17.04
CA CYS A 146 -4.27 -22.43 16.71
C CYS A 146 -3.26 -23.46 17.26
N PRO A 147 -3.67 -24.69 17.60
CA PRO A 147 -2.97 -25.56 18.55
C PRO A 147 -1.71 -26.17 17.93
N GLN A 148 -0.58 -25.97 18.62
CA GLN A 148 0.65 -26.72 18.36
C GLN A 148 0.50 -28.12 18.95
N SER A 149 0.71 -29.14 18.11
CA SER A 149 1.03 -30.48 18.54
C SER A 149 2.35 -30.46 19.33
N SER A 150 2.23 -30.91 20.57
CA SER A 150 3.23 -31.33 21.54
C SER A 150 4.60 -31.79 21.00
N THR A 151 5.67 -31.32 21.63
CA THR A 151 6.66 -32.15 22.35
C THR A 151 7.64 -31.29 23.18
N GLU A 152 7.48 -31.37 24.51
CA GLU A 152 8.48 -31.45 25.60
C GLU A 152 9.86 -30.75 25.46
N SER A 153 10.14 -29.67 26.24
CA SER A 153 10.83 -29.61 27.57
C SER A 153 12.35 -29.88 27.49
N VAL A 154 13.30 -29.11 28.04
CA VAL A 154 13.53 -28.65 29.45
C VAL A 154 14.65 -27.54 29.49
N PRO A 155 15.04 -26.92 30.64
CA PRO A 155 15.42 -25.49 30.76
C PRO A 155 16.88 -25.23 31.22
N LEU A 156 17.34 -23.96 31.30
CA LEU A 156 18.06 -23.39 32.47
C LEU A 156 18.48 -21.90 32.31
N ALA A 157 18.29 -21.14 33.40
CA ALA A 157 19.07 -20.01 33.95
C ALA A 157 19.66 -18.95 32.97
N GLY A 158 19.35 -17.65 33.04
CA GLY A 158 19.40 -16.79 34.22
C GLY A 158 20.72 -16.01 34.26
N SER A 159 20.74 -14.76 33.78
CA SER A 159 21.43 -13.61 34.41
C SER A 159 21.55 -12.42 33.45
N SER A 160 21.10 -11.29 33.98
CA SER A 160 21.34 -9.92 33.56
C SER A 160 22.80 -9.49 33.75
N SER A 161 23.39 -8.79 32.78
CA SER A 161 24.39 -7.74 33.07
C SER A 161 24.61 -6.83 31.85
N SER A 162 24.29 -5.56 32.06
CA SER A 162 24.74 -4.40 31.29
C SER A 162 26.27 -4.22 31.39
N THR A 163 26.97 -4.09 30.26
CA THR A 163 28.32 -3.50 30.25
C THR A 163 28.58 -2.71 28.98
N SER A 164 28.79 -1.42 29.17
CA SER A 164 29.34 -0.42 28.27
C SER A 164 30.80 -0.71 27.94
N HIS A 165 31.19 -0.65 26.66
CA HIS A 165 32.59 -0.64 26.24
C HIS A 165 32.85 0.45 25.20
N SER A 166 33.57 1.48 25.64
CA SER A 166 34.44 2.31 24.80
C SER A 166 35.65 1.48 24.36
N PRO A 167 36.21 1.67 23.16
CA PRO A 167 37.57 1.25 22.85
C PRO A 167 38.53 2.43 22.86
N SER A 168 39.59 2.27 23.66
CA SER A 168 40.82 3.06 23.65
C SER A 168 41.75 2.57 22.52
N SER A 169 42.33 3.56 21.85
CA SER A 169 43.64 3.63 21.17
C SER A 169 44.51 2.37 21.03
N SER A 170 44.92 2.09 19.79
CA SER A 170 46.29 1.64 19.49
C SER A 170 46.80 2.30 18.21
N VAL A 171 48.00 2.85 18.34
CA VAL A 171 48.77 3.69 17.42
C VAL A 171 49.35 2.87 16.26
N GLY A 172 49.31 3.45 15.06
CA GLY A 172 50.07 3.03 13.89
C GLY A 172 50.15 4.20 12.91
N GLN A 173 51.28 4.92 12.95
CA GLN A 173 51.62 6.03 12.07
C GLN A 173 51.93 5.50 10.67
N ASP A 174 51.32 6.10 9.65
CA ASP A 174 51.87 6.15 8.30
C ASP A 174 51.52 7.53 7.68
N ASP A 175 52.56 8.29 7.35
CA ASP A 175 52.54 9.66 6.88
C ASP A 175 52.22 9.72 5.37
N THR A 176 51.01 10.18 5.02
CA THR A 176 50.75 10.77 3.70
C THR A 176 49.75 11.94 3.78
N PRO A 177 50.11 13.17 3.38
CA PRO A 177 49.16 14.27 3.31
C PRO A 177 48.57 14.38 1.89
N ASP A 178 47.54 13.59 1.57
CA ASP A 178 46.68 13.86 0.39
C ASP A 178 45.41 14.59 0.83
N SER A 179 45.55 15.90 1.00
CA SER A 179 44.46 16.81 1.35
C SER A 179 43.58 17.07 0.12
N LYS A 180 42.82 16.06 -0.32
CA LYS A 180 41.71 16.24 -1.27
C LYS A 180 40.54 16.89 -0.55
N ARG A 181 40.54 18.23 -0.54
CA ARG A 181 39.38 19.06 -0.24
C ARG A 181 38.23 18.64 -1.17
N LYS A 182 37.34 17.77 -0.68
CA LYS A 182 36.05 17.49 -1.33
C LYS A 182 35.25 18.78 -1.31
N ARG A 183 35.32 19.54 -2.40
CA ARG A 183 34.41 20.67 -2.63
C ARG A 183 32.97 20.15 -2.51
N PRO A 184 32.11 20.77 -1.67
CA PRO A 184 30.70 20.39 -1.65
C PRO A 184 30.11 20.67 -3.04
N ASN A 185 29.48 19.66 -3.63
CA ASN A 185 28.84 19.76 -4.92
C ASN A 185 27.54 20.58 -4.76
N SER A 186 27.67 21.91 -4.83
CA SER A 186 26.61 22.92 -4.64
C SER A 186 25.33 22.61 -5.44
N ALA A 187 25.44 22.00 -6.61
CA ALA A 187 24.28 21.60 -7.42
C ALA A 187 23.41 20.53 -6.75
N ARG A 188 24.01 19.61 -5.99
CA ARG A 188 23.27 18.57 -5.26
C ARG A 188 22.52 19.14 -4.06
N GLU A 189 23.12 20.12 -3.39
CA GLU A 189 22.51 20.79 -2.24
C GLU A 189 21.31 21.65 -2.65
N LEU A 190 21.43 22.40 -3.76
CA LEU A 190 20.32 23.14 -4.35
C LEU A 190 19.16 22.22 -4.73
N HIS A 191 19.44 21.06 -5.36
CA HIS A 191 18.38 20.11 -5.72
C HIS A 191 17.65 19.54 -4.50
N LEU A 192 18.36 19.26 -3.40
CA LEU A 192 17.76 18.81 -2.14
C LEU A 192 16.93 19.92 -1.49
N GLN A 193 17.41 21.17 -1.50
CA GLN A 193 16.65 22.32 -1.01
C GLN A 193 15.35 22.50 -1.80
N THR A 194 15.40 22.46 -3.13
CA THR A 194 14.21 22.52 -3.99
C THR A 194 13.25 21.36 -3.71
N PHE A 195 13.77 20.17 -3.42
CA PHE A 195 12.94 19.02 -3.07
C PHE A 195 12.19 19.21 -1.74
N PHE A 196 12.88 19.68 -0.68
CA PHE A 196 12.26 19.93 0.62
C PHE A 196 11.21 21.04 0.55
N GLU A 197 11.47 22.09 -0.22
CA GLU A 197 10.52 23.19 -0.42
C GLU A 197 9.26 22.72 -1.14
N LYS A 198 9.41 21.92 -2.20
CA LYS A 198 8.28 21.31 -2.92
C LYS A 198 7.47 20.32 -2.05
N MET A 199 8.13 19.63 -1.11
CA MET A 199 7.44 18.77 -0.15
C MET A 199 6.61 19.58 0.84
N LYS A 200 7.16 20.68 1.36
CA LYS A 200 6.45 21.59 2.27
C LYS A 200 5.20 22.18 1.60
N GLU A 201 5.34 22.65 0.36
CA GLU A 201 4.21 23.15 -0.44
C GLU A 201 3.13 22.08 -0.64
N LEU A 202 3.53 20.83 -0.89
CA LEU A 202 2.60 19.71 -1.06
C LEU A 202 1.80 19.40 0.21
N ASP A 203 2.43 19.49 1.37
CA ASP A 203 1.78 19.26 2.66
C ASP A 203 0.86 20.42 3.05
N GLU A 204 1.26 21.66 2.79
CA GLU A 204 0.39 22.84 2.94
C GLU A 204 -0.86 22.72 2.06
N ARG A 205 -0.70 22.35 0.78
CA ARG A 205 -1.83 22.13 -0.14
C ARG A 205 -2.73 20.95 0.26
N ARG A 206 -2.21 19.98 1.00
CA ARG A 206 -3.02 18.89 1.59
C ARG A 206 -3.77 19.37 2.84
N ALA A 207 -3.12 20.19 3.67
CA ALA A 207 -3.73 20.78 4.86
C ALA A 207 -4.88 21.72 4.48
N GLU A 208 -4.70 22.57 3.47
CA GLU A 208 -5.72 23.48 2.96
C GLU A 208 -6.95 22.73 2.43
N ARG A 209 -6.75 21.71 1.58
CA ARG A 209 -7.86 20.86 1.08
C ARG A 209 -8.57 20.08 2.19
N LYS A 210 -7.89 19.81 3.30
CA LYS A 210 -8.52 19.21 4.49
C LYS A 210 -9.34 20.26 5.22
N ALA A 211 -8.77 21.43 5.50
CA ALA A 211 -9.44 22.54 6.17
C ALA A 211 -10.68 23.02 5.38
N GLU A 212 -10.62 23.07 4.05
CA GLU A 212 -11.75 23.42 3.19
C GLU A 212 -12.90 22.42 3.32
N ARG A 213 -12.59 21.11 3.32
CA ARG A 213 -13.60 20.07 3.49
C ARG A 213 -14.23 20.10 4.89
N ASP A 214 -13.42 20.37 5.91
CA ASP A 214 -13.89 20.49 7.29
C ASP A 214 -14.75 21.75 7.47
N SER A 215 -14.35 22.89 6.89
CA SER A 215 -15.15 24.13 6.86
C SER A 215 -16.51 23.92 6.19
N LYS A 216 -16.52 23.29 5.00
CA LYS A 216 -17.77 22.94 4.29
C LYS A 216 -18.65 21.96 5.07
N ARG A 217 -18.06 21.09 5.88
CA ARG A 217 -18.79 20.17 6.74
C ARG A 217 -19.44 20.92 7.91
N GLU A 218 -18.72 21.85 8.52
CA GLU A 218 -19.25 22.69 9.62
C GLU A 218 -20.34 23.65 9.12
N GLU A 219 -20.18 24.26 7.95
CA GLU A 219 -21.22 25.09 7.32
C GLU A 219 -22.54 24.29 7.14
N ARG A 220 -22.45 23.04 6.67
CA ARG A 220 -23.62 22.16 6.55
C ARG A 220 -24.25 21.80 7.89
N ARG A 221 -23.47 21.77 8.99
CA ARG A 221 -24.01 21.53 10.34
C ARG A 221 -24.74 22.76 10.84
N LEU A 222 -24.17 23.95 10.64
CA LEU A 222 -24.77 25.23 11.00
C LEU A 222 -26.07 25.49 10.22
N ALA A 223 -26.10 25.22 8.92
CA ALA A 223 -27.33 25.34 8.13
C ALA A 223 -28.44 24.40 8.63
N LYS A 224 -28.08 23.19 9.10
CA LYS A 224 -29.04 22.26 9.69
C LYS A 224 -29.56 22.73 11.05
N THR A 225 -28.72 23.34 11.88
CA THR A 225 -29.15 23.88 13.18
C THR A 225 -30.04 25.10 12.98
N GLN A 226 -29.67 26.02 12.09
CA GLN A 226 -30.50 27.19 11.74
C GLN A 226 -31.88 26.77 11.25
N ARG A 227 -31.96 25.81 10.31
CA ARG A 227 -33.25 25.31 9.82
C ARG A 227 -34.12 24.70 10.92
N ARG A 228 -33.51 24.03 11.91
CA ARG A 228 -34.25 23.49 13.07
C ARG A 228 -34.78 24.61 13.96
N GLU A 229 -33.98 25.65 14.20
CA GLU A 229 -34.37 26.81 14.99
C GLU A 229 -35.48 27.62 14.30
N GLU A 230 -35.42 27.79 12.98
CA GLU A 230 -36.47 28.42 12.18
C GLU A 230 -37.79 27.65 12.27
N MET A 231 -37.77 26.33 12.01
CA MET A 231 -38.97 25.49 12.15
C MET A 231 -39.52 25.52 13.59
N HIS A 232 -38.63 25.56 14.59
CA HIS A 232 -39.04 25.67 15.98
C HIS A 232 -39.70 27.03 16.27
N LYS A 233 -39.14 28.11 15.74
CA LYS A 233 -39.68 29.46 15.87
C LYS A 233 -41.04 29.60 15.18
N GLU A 234 -41.18 29.07 13.98
CA GLU A 234 -42.47 29.01 13.26
C GLU A 234 -43.52 28.23 14.05
N LYS A 235 -43.14 27.05 14.55
CA LYS A 235 -44.02 26.24 15.41
C LYS A 235 -44.46 27.01 16.66
N MET A 236 -43.54 27.73 17.31
CA MET A 236 -43.85 28.53 18.49
C MET A 236 -44.74 29.74 18.18
N ASN A 237 -44.56 30.37 17.02
CA ASN A 237 -45.41 31.47 16.57
C ASN A 237 -46.84 30.98 16.30
N LEU A 238 -47.01 29.85 15.61
CA LEU A 238 -48.31 29.25 15.36
C LEU A 238 -49.04 28.90 16.67
N LEU A 239 -48.32 28.35 17.65
CA LEU A 239 -48.89 28.09 18.97
C LEU A 239 -49.36 29.38 19.65
N ARG A 240 -48.57 30.46 19.61
CA ARG A 240 -48.99 31.76 20.17
C ARG A 240 -50.24 32.29 19.49
N GLU A 241 -50.33 32.18 18.16
CA GLU A 241 -51.50 32.64 17.39
C GLU A 241 -52.78 31.88 17.79
N ILE A 242 -52.70 30.55 17.86
CA ILE A 242 -53.81 29.70 18.31
C ILE A 242 -54.24 30.05 19.74
N PHE A 243 -53.28 30.24 20.65
CA PHE A 243 -53.58 30.61 22.05
C PHE A 243 -54.18 32.01 22.18
N ASN A 244 -53.79 32.96 21.33
CA ASN A 244 -54.35 34.31 21.32
C ASN A 244 -55.77 34.34 20.73
N LEU A 245 -56.06 33.50 19.73
CA LEU A 245 -57.41 33.37 19.16
C LEU A 245 -58.41 32.82 20.19
N LYS A 246 -58.00 31.82 20.98
CA LYS A 246 -58.83 31.23 22.04
C LYS A 246 -59.11 32.16 23.23
N LYS A 247 -58.37 33.27 23.36
CA LYS A 247 -58.56 34.25 24.44
C LYS A 247 -59.57 35.35 24.08
N ASN A 248 -59.95 35.44 22.81
CA ASN A 248 -60.84 36.47 22.28
C ASN A 248 -62.25 35.93 21.91
N GLU A 249 -62.51 34.64 22.14
CA GLU A 249 -63.86 34.04 22.21
C GLU A 249 -64.32 33.94 23.67
#